data_AF-W0BAE6-F1
#
_entry.id   AF-W0BAE6-F1
#
_cell.length_a   1.000
_cell.length_b   1.000
_cell.length_c   1.000
_cell.angle_alpha   90.00
_cell.angle_beta   90.00
_cell.angle_gamma   90.00
#
_symmetry.space_group_name_H-M   'P 1'
#
loop_
_entity.id
_entity.type
_entity.pdbx_description
1 polymer ?
#
loop_
_entity_poly.entity_id
_entity_poly.type
_entity_poly.pdbx_seq_one_letter_code
_entity_poly.pdbx_strand_id
1 'polypeptide(L)'
;MIAEIGVFCLVLALLFAVLLAVIPALGVWRNKLNWQAAAPTYACGQFAFVALAYGCLTICFLRNDFTVLYVLTNSSLMLPWFYKLCAVWGGHEGSMLLWVSILSTWMLAVAFLSAPLDLAMRARVLSVLGWLSIGFILFY
;
A
#
# COMPACT_ATOMS: atom_id res chain seq x y z
N MET A 1 15.00 -4.03 -13.65
CA MET A 1 14.57 -5.18 -12.80
C MET A 1 13.97 -4.75 -11.45
N ILE A 2 14.51 -3.76 -10.74
CA ILE A 2 13.95 -3.34 -9.43
C ILE A 2 12.57 -2.68 -9.59
N ALA A 3 12.38 -1.90 -10.66
CA ALA A 3 11.09 -1.28 -10.96
C ALA A 3 9.99 -2.31 -11.24
N GLU A 4 10.31 -3.36 -11.98
CA GLU A 4 9.43 -4.47 -12.33
C GLU A 4 9.01 -5.26 -11.08
N ILE A 5 9.93 -5.46 -10.13
CA ILE A 5 9.62 -6.02 -8.82
C ILE A 5 8.67 -5.09 -8.06
N GLY A 6 8.87 -3.77 -8.12
CA GLY A 6 7.97 -2.78 -7.53
C GLY A 6 6.54 -2.88 -8.07
N VAL A 7 6.39 -2.97 -9.39
CA VAL A 7 5.08 -3.16 -10.04
C VAL A 7 4.46 -4.50 -9.66
N PHE A 8 5.24 -5.57 -9.64
CA PHE A 8 4.76 -6.88 -9.20
C PHE A 8 4.27 -6.86 -7.75
N CYS A 9 5.00 -6.17 -6.86
CA CYS A 9 4.57 -5.93 -5.49
C CYS A 9 3.25 -5.14 -5.44
N LEU A 10 3.05 -4.12 -6.28
CA LEU A 10 1.76 -3.40 -6.35
C LEU A 10 0.60 -4.30 -6.78
N VAL A 11 0.83 -5.22 -7.73
CA VAL A 11 -0.18 -6.22 -8.11
C VAL A 11 -0.54 -7.12 -6.92
N LEU A 12 0.46 -7.59 -6.17
CA LEU A 12 0.20 -8.37 -4.96
C LEU A 12 -0.52 -7.54 -3.89
N ALA A 13 -0.13 -6.28 -3.68
CA ALA A 13 -0.82 -5.37 -2.78
C ALA A 13 -2.30 -5.19 -3.17
N LEU A 14 -2.59 -5.09 -4.48
CA LEU A 14 -3.95 -5.02 -5.00
C LEU A 14 -4.75 -6.27 -4.66
N LEU A 15 -4.17 -7.47 -4.83
CA LEU A 15 -4.82 -8.73 -4.45
C LEU A 15 -5.17 -8.75 -2.97
N PHE A 16 -4.24 -8.34 -2.09
CA PHE A 16 -4.50 -8.24 -0.66
C PHE A 16 -5.54 -7.17 -0.33
N ALA A 17 -5.56 -6.04 -1.04
CA ALA A 17 -6.59 -5.01 -0.89
C ALA A 17 -7.99 -5.53 -1.24
N VAL A 18 -8.12 -6.31 -2.32
CA VAL A 18 -9.38 -6.97 -2.72
C VAL A 18 -9.82 -8.00 -1.67
N LEU A 19 -8.89 -8.83 -1.19
CA LEU A 19 -9.19 -9.79 -0.12
C LEU A 19 -9.64 -9.08 1.16
N LEU A 20 -8.97 -8.00 1.55
CA LEU A 20 -9.31 -7.17 2.71
C LEU A 20 -10.67 -6.48 2.56
N ALA A 21 -11.02 -6.03 1.36
CA ALA A 21 -12.26 -5.32 1.08
C ALA A 21 -13.48 -6.25 1.04
N VAL A 22 -13.31 -7.47 0.55
CA VAL A 22 -14.42 -8.40 0.29
C VAL A 22 -14.63 -9.41 1.42
N ILE A 23 -13.58 -10.08 1.90
CA ILE A 23 -13.72 -11.22 2.82
C ILE A 23 -14.28 -10.80 4.18
N PRO A 24 -13.73 -9.78 4.87
CA PRO A 24 -14.26 -9.35 6.16
C PRO A 24 -15.65 -8.73 6.03
N ALA A 25 -15.95 -8.01 4.94
CA ALA A 25 -17.28 -7.48 4.67
C ALA A 25 -18.34 -8.60 4.55
N LEU A 26 -18.04 -9.66 3.79
CA LEU A 26 -18.90 -10.85 3.72
C LEU A 26 -18.94 -11.61 5.05
N GLY A 27 -17.85 -11.60 5.82
CA GLY A 27 -17.76 -12.19 7.15
C GLY A 27 -18.68 -11.51 8.16
N VAL A 28 -18.83 -10.20 8.07
CA VAL A 28 -19.82 -9.43 8.85
C VAL A 28 -21.24 -9.77 8.40
N TRP A 29 -21.50 -9.75 7.09
CA TRP A 29 -22.85 -10.03 6.58
C TRP A 29 -23.36 -11.44 6.92
N ARG A 30 -22.46 -12.42 6.95
CA ARG A 30 -22.78 -13.83 7.27
C ARG A 30 -22.53 -14.21 8.74
N ASN A 31 -22.19 -13.26 9.62
CA ASN A 31 -21.79 -13.51 11.01
C ASN A 31 -20.72 -14.62 11.16
N LYS A 32 -19.77 -14.71 10.21
CA LYS A 32 -18.65 -15.64 10.25
C LYS A 32 -17.44 -15.00 10.93
N LEU A 33 -17.22 -15.33 12.21
CA LEU A 33 -16.12 -14.80 13.01
C LEU A 33 -14.74 -15.05 12.37
N ASN A 34 -14.51 -16.22 11.79
CA ASN A 34 -13.23 -16.56 11.14
C ASN A 34 -12.88 -15.62 9.98
N TRP A 35 -13.88 -15.14 9.23
CA TRP A 35 -13.66 -14.25 8.08
C TRP A 35 -13.42 -12.81 8.54
N GLN A 36 -14.03 -12.40 9.65
CA GLN A 36 -13.76 -11.11 10.28
C GLN A 36 -12.37 -11.07 10.92
N ALA A 37 -11.95 -12.18 11.56
CA ALA A 37 -10.63 -12.33 12.18
C ALA A 37 -9.47 -12.37 11.17
N ALA A 38 -9.74 -12.61 9.88
CA ALA A 38 -8.74 -12.59 8.82
C ALA A 38 -8.36 -11.17 8.35
N ALA A 39 -9.13 -10.14 8.70
CA ALA A 39 -8.88 -8.77 8.25
C ALA A 39 -7.46 -8.24 8.58
N PRO A 40 -6.92 -8.43 9.80
CA PRO A 40 -5.54 -8.03 10.13
C PRO A 40 -4.50 -8.69 9.22
N THR A 41 -4.67 -9.98 8.89
CA THR A 41 -3.74 -10.71 8.02
C THR A 41 -3.70 -10.10 6.63
N TYR A 42 -4.85 -9.74 6.06
CA TYR A 42 -4.90 -9.10 4.76
C TYR A 42 -4.32 -7.69 4.77
N ALA A 43 -4.57 -6.91 5.85
CA ALA A 43 -3.98 -5.59 6.03
C ALA A 43 -2.44 -5.66 6.14
N CYS A 44 -1.90 -6.64 6.87
CA CYS A 44 -0.46 -6.89 6.94
C CYS A 44 0.14 -7.23 5.58
N GLY A 45 -0.50 -8.13 4.82
CA GLY A 45 -0.05 -8.50 3.49
C GLY A 45 0.00 -7.29 2.55
N GLN A 46 -1.08 -6.50 2.54
CA GLN A 46 -1.16 -5.28 1.74
C GLN A 46 -0.06 -4.28 2.11
N PHE A 47 0.13 -3.99 3.41
CA PHE A 47 1.20 -3.09 3.85
C PHE A 47 2.58 -3.58 3.44
N ALA A 48 2.87 -4.86 3.61
CA ALA A 48 4.17 -5.43 3.28
C ALA A 48 4.51 -5.21 1.79
N PHE A 49 3.56 -5.49 0.89
CA PHE A 49 3.77 -5.31 -0.54
C PHE A 49 3.83 -3.84 -0.97
N VAL A 50 3.01 -2.97 -0.36
CA VAL A 50 3.10 -1.51 -0.60
C VAL A 50 4.45 -0.96 -0.13
N ALA A 51 4.91 -1.36 1.06
CA ALA A 51 6.20 -0.94 1.60
C ALA A 51 7.37 -1.43 0.72
N LEU A 52 7.29 -2.66 0.21
CA LEU A 52 8.26 -3.18 -0.76
C LEU A 52 8.25 -2.39 -2.07
N ALA A 53 7.09 -2.06 -2.61
CA ALA A 53 6.98 -1.25 -3.83
C ALA A 53 7.58 0.15 -3.64
N TYR A 54 7.25 0.80 -2.52
CA TYR A 54 7.81 2.10 -2.15
C TYR A 54 9.33 2.05 -1.95
N GLY A 55 9.84 1.00 -1.30
CA GLY A 55 11.27 0.74 -1.15
C GLY A 55 11.97 0.54 -2.49
N CYS A 56 11.37 -0.24 -3.40
CA CYS A 56 11.90 -0.45 -4.75
C CYS A 56 12.02 0.87 -5.51
N LEU A 57 10.97 1.70 -5.51
CA LEU A 57 10.99 3.01 -6.16
C LEU A 57 12.06 3.91 -5.54
N THR A 58 12.16 3.95 -4.21
CA THR A 58 13.18 4.73 -3.49
C THR A 58 14.60 4.30 -3.89
N ILE A 59 14.85 3.00 -4.01
CA ILE A 59 16.15 2.48 -4.46
C ILE A 59 16.46 2.92 -5.90
N CYS A 60 15.47 2.91 -6.79
CA CYS A 60 15.64 3.43 -8.16
C CYS A 60 16.04 4.91 -8.16
N PHE A 61 15.44 5.76 -7.32
CA PHE A 61 15.86 7.17 -7.16
C PHE A 61 17.28 7.31 -6.61
N LEU A 62 17.63 6.55 -5.57
CA LEU A 62 18.97 6.64 -4.95
C LEU A 62 20.08 6.13 -5.89
N ARG A 63 19.78 5.13 -6.73
CA ARG A 63 20.72 4.59 -7.72
C ARG A 63 20.75 5.38 -9.03
N ASN A 64 19.88 6.39 -9.20
CA ASN A 64 19.68 7.10 -10.45
C ASN A 64 19.38 6.15 -11.61
N ASP A 65 18.47 5.20 -11.38
CA ASP A 65 18.03 4.27 -12.41
C ASP A 65 17.15 4.98 -13.44
N PHE A 66 17.83 5.60 -14.40
CA PHE A 66 17.23 6.35 -15.50
C PHE A 66 16.60 5.45 -16.57
N THR A 67 16.56 4.12 -16.38
CA THR A 67 15.70 3.28 -17.23
C THR A 67 14.22 3.45 -16.88
N VAL A 68 13.93 3.94 -15.67
CA VAL A 68 12.58 4.22 -15.19
C VAL A 68 12.20 5.65 -15.58
N LEU A 69 11.17 5.79 -16.40
CA LEU A 69 10.67 7.10 -16.89
C LEU A 69 10.33 8.07 -15.75
N TYR A 70 9.77 7.55 -14.66
CA TYR A 70 9.45 8.36 -13.49
C TYR A 70 10.71 8.93 -12.79
N VAL A 71 11.81 8.15 -12.70
CA VAL A 71 13.09 8.62 -12.13
C VAL A 71 13.77 9.63 -13.06
N LEU A 72 13.74 9.37 -14.37
CA LEU A 72 14.24 10.28 -15.39
C LEU A 72 13.61 11.67 -15.32
N THR A 73 12.29 11.71 -15.14
CA THR A 73 11.51 12.96 -15.18
C THR A 73 11.56 13.74 -13.88
N ASN A 74 11.81 13.07 -12.74
CA ASN A 74 11.76 13.69 -11.40
C ASN A 74 13.11 13.73 -10.67
N SER A 75 14.20 13.26 -11.28
CA SER A 75 15.54 13.25 -10.67
C SER A 75 16.64 13.70 -11.61
N SER A 76 17.79 14.05 -11.05
CA SER A 76 18.99 14.49 -11.75
C SER A 76 20.23 14.08 -10.97
N LEU A 77 21.36 13.88 -11.68
CA LEU A 77 22.60 13.41 -11.08
C LEU A 77 23.14 14.37 -10.00
N MET A 78 22.95 15.68 -10.19
CA MET A 78 23.44 16.73 -9.30
C MET A 78 22.62 16.89 -8.01
N LEU A 79 21.48 16.21 -7.88
CA LEU A 79 20.67 16.29 -6.67
C LEU A 79 21.33 15.52 -5.51
N PRO A 80 21.48 16.15 -4.32
CA PRO A 80 21.84 15.44 -3.10
C PRO A 80 20.85 14.30 -2.78
N TRP A 81 21.32 13.26 -2.10
CA TRP A 81 20.53 12.04 -1.85
C TRP A 81 19.23 12.30 -1.08
N PHE A 82 19.20 13.27 -0.18
CA PHE A 82 18.01 13.60 0.61
C PHE A 82 16.91 14.25 -0.25
N TYR A 83 17.29 15.06 -1.25
CA TYR A 83 16.31 15.57 -2.22
C TYR A 83 15.81 14.47 -3.17
N LYS A 84 16.65 13.46 -3.48
CA LYS A 84 16.21 12.29 -4.26
C LYS A 84 15.17 11.45 -3.51
N LEU A 85 15.27 11.37 -2.19
CA LEU A 85 14.24 10.78 -1.35
C LEU A 85 12.92 11.56 -1.46
N CYS A 86 12.96 12.88 -1.33
CA CYS A 86 11.76 13.70 -1.48
C CYS A 86 11.16 13.64 -2.89
N ALA A 87 11.99 13.42 -3.91
CA ALA A 87 11.55 13.29 -5.30
C ALA A 87 10.74 12.01 -5.56
N VAL A 88 10.86 10.98 -4.70
CA VAL A 88 10.10 9.72 -4.83
C VAL A 88 8.59 10.01 -4.92
N TRP A 89 8.09 10.96 -4.14
CA TRP A 89 6.68 11.37 -4.12
C TRP A 89 6.43 12.75 -4.74
N GLY A 90 7.38 13.28 -5.51
CA GLY A 90 7.28 14.60 -6.13
C GLY A 90 6.34 14.68 -7.34
N GLY A 91 6.11 13.56 -8.02
CA GLY A 91 5.22 13.45 -9.18
C GLY A 91 3.88 12.78 -8.87
N HIS A 92 3.00 12.73 -9.88
CA HIS A 92 1.66 12.15 -9.74
C HIS A 92 1.68 10.70 -9.24
N GLU A 93 2.40 9.81 -9.94
CA GLU A 93 2.53 8.39 -9.58
C GLU A 93 3.16 8.19 -8.20
N GLY A 94 4.21 8.94 -7.86
CA GLY A 94 4.84 8.79 -6.55
C GLY A 94 3.98 9.32 -5.40
N SER A 95 3.23 10.40 -5.61
CA SER A 95 2.32 10.93 -4.60
C SER A 95 1.21 9.94 -4.25
N MET A 96 0.68 9.21 -5.25
CA MET A 96 -0.27 8.13 -5.00
C MET A 96 0.34 7.03 -4.13
N LEU A 97 1.67 6.84 -4.17
CA LEU A 97 2.34 5.69 -3.55
C LEU A 97 2.53 6.00 -2.08
N LEU A 98 2.86 7.26 -1.83
CA LEU A 98 2.86 7.86 -0.52
C LEU A 98 1.46 7.79 0.11
N TRP A 99 0.40 8.10 -0.62
CA TRP A 99 -0.97 8.00 -0.09
C TRP A 99 -1.35 6.56 0.25
N VAL A 100 -1.04 5.59 -0.61
CA VAL A 100 -1.28 4.17 -0.32
C VAL A 100 -0.42 3.67 0.84
N SER A 101 0.83 4.12 0.96
CA SER A 101 1.71 3.73 2.08
C SER A 101 1.23 4.28 3.42
N ILE A 102 0.76 5.53 3.44
CA ILE A 102 0.12 6.13 4.63
C ILE A 102 -1.17 5.37 4.97
N LEU A 103 -2.02 5.12 3.98
CA LEU A 103 -3.30 4.41 4.18
C LEU A 103 -3.07 2.98 4.72
N SER A 104 -2.11 2.25 4.16
CA SER A 104 -1.78 0.89 4.61
C SER A 104 -1.13 0.86 6.00
N THR A 105 -0.33 1.88 6.34
CA THR A 105 0.18 2.07 7.70
C THR A 105 -0.96 2.29 8.70
N TRP A 106 -1.96 3.10 8.34
CA TRP A 106 -3.15 3.31 9.16
C TRP A 106 -3.99 2.03 9.30
N MET A 107 -4.13 1.25 8.23
CA MET A 107 -4.82 -0.06 8.30
C MET A 107 -4.13 -1.00 9.28
N LEU A 108 -2.80 -1.05 9.31
CA LEU A 108 -2.04 -1.79 10.31
C LEU A 108 -2.28 -1.28 11.73
N ALA A 109 -2.24 0.05 11.93
CA ALA A 109 -2.50 0.66 13.22
C ALA A 109 -3.91 0.27 13.73
N VAL A 110 -4.93 0.33 12.88
CA VAL A 110 -6.30 -0.10 13.22
C VAL A 110 -6.38 -1.60 13.49
N ALA A 111 -5.64 -2.42 12.76
CA ALA A 111 -5.65 -3.86 12.97
C ALA A 111 -5.14 -4.26 14.37
N PHE A 112 -4.10 -3.60 14.86
CA PHE A 112 -3.41 -3.98 16.11
C PHE A 112 -3.71 -3.10 17.33
N LEU A 113 -3.93 -1.79 17.15
CA LEU A 113 -4.13 -0.85 18.25
C LEU A 113 -5.61 -0.66 18.63
N SER A 114 -6.54 -1.24 17.87
CA SER A 114 -7.98 -1.12 18.12
C SER A 114 -8.57 -2.24 18.97
N ALA A 115 -7.87 -2.66 20.03
CA ALA A 115 -8.33 -3.67 20.99
C ALA A 115 -9.72 -3.43 21.60
N PRO A 116 -10.20 -2.19 21.86
CA PRO A 116 -11.53 -1.98 22.43
C PRO A 116 -12.68 -2.06 21.40
N LEU A 117 -12.40 -2.19 20.10
CA LEU A 117 -13.45 -2.30 19.09
C LEU A 117 -13.98 -3.73 18.97
N ASP A 118 -15.30 -3.85 18.82
CA ASP A 118 -15.92 -5.12 18.45
C ASP A 118 -15.36 -5.63 17.11
N LEU A 119 -15.26 -6.95 16.98
CA LEU A 119 -14.65 -7.63 15.83
C LEU A 119 -15.34 -7.23 14.53
N ALA A 120 -16.68 -7.13 14.55
CA ALA A 120 -17.47 -6.73 13.39
C ALA A 120 -17.19 -5.28 12.99
N MET A 121 -16.99 -4.39 13.95
CA MET A 121 -16.67 -2.98 13.70
C MET A 121 -15.27 -2.84 13.10
N ARG A 122 -14.27 -3.51 13.68
CA ARG A 122 -12.90 -3.53 13.15
C ARG A 122 -12.87 -4.09 11.72
N ALA A 123 -13.58 -5.18 11.45
CA ALA A 123 -13.68 -5.77 10.12
C ALA A 123 -14.32 -4.82 9.10
N ARG A 124 -15.37 -4.07 9.47
CA ARG A 124 -16.00 -3.06 8.60
C ARG A 124 -15.03 -1.92 8.26
N VAL A 125 -14.38 -1.34 9.26
CA VAL A 125 -13.42 -0.25 9.06
C VAL A 125 -12.31 -0.69 8.10
N LEU A 126 -11.69 -1.84 8.36
CA LEU A 126 -10.64 -2.37 7.49
C LEU A 126 -11.14 -2.70 6.07
N SER A 127 -12.38 -3.18 5.92
CA SER A 127 -12.96 -3.43 4.59
C SER A 127 -13.15 -2.15 3.78
N VAL A 128 -13.62 -1.08 4.42
CA VAL A 128 -13.80 0.24 3.77
C VAL A 128 -12.45 0.83 3.36
N LEU A 129 -11.45 0.75 4.24
CA LEU A 129 -10.08 1.18 3.91
C LEU A 129 -9.47 0.32 2.79
N GLY A 130 -9.80 -0.98 2.73
CA GLY A 130 -9.45 -1.86 1.61
C GLY A 130 -10.02 -1.36 0.27
N TRP A 131 -11.31 -1.01 0.23
CA TRP A 131 -11.94 -0.44 -0.98
C TRP A 131 -11.29 0.87 -1.42
N LEU A 132 -11.00 1.77 -0.49
CA LEU A 132 -10.27 3.01 -0.78
C LEU A 132 -8.90 2.70 -1.38
N SER A 133 -8.18 1.75 -0.81
CA SER A 133 -6.85 1.41 -1.30
C SER A 133 -6.86 0.74 -2.67
N ILE A 134 -7.90 -0.04 -3.02
CA ILE A 134 -8.07 -0.55 -4.39
C ILE A 134 -8.13 0.62 -5.36
N GLY A 135 -8.92 1.65 -5.03
CA GLY A 135 -9.02 2.87 -5.83
C GLY A 135 -7.64 3.47 -6.10
N PHE A 136 -6.87 3.74 -5.05
CA PHE A 136 -5.53 4.32 -5.20
C PHE A 136 -4.53 3.43 -5.96
N ILE A 137 -4.55 2.11 -5.75
CA ILE A 137 -3.60 1.19 -6.43
C ILE A 137 -3.93 1.05 -7.93
N LEU A 138 -5.20 1.22 -8.34
CA LEU A 138 -5.61 1.16 -9.75
C LEU A 138 -5.25 2.43 -10.55
N PHE A 139 -4.78 3.50 -9.91
CA PHE A 139 -4.32 4.71 -10.61
C PHE A 139 -2.88 4.61 -11.15
N TYR A 140 -2.22 3.46 -10.99
CA TYR A 140 -0.86 3.17 -11.49
C TYR A 140 -0.84 2.55 -12.88
#